data_AF-A0A0P4VWV7-F1
#
_entry.id   AF-A0A0P4VWV7-F1
#
_cell.length_a   1.000
_cell.length_b   1.000
_cell.length_c   1.000
_cell.angle_alpha   90.00
_cell.angle_beta   90.00
_cell.angle_gamma   90.00
#
_symmetry.space_group_name_H-M   'P 1'
#
loop_
_entity.id
_entity.type
_entity.pdbx_description
1 polymer ?
#
loop_
_entity_poly.entity_id
_entity_poly.type
_entity_poly.pdbx_seq_one_letter_code
_entity_poly.pdbx_strand_id
1 'polypeptide(L)'
;MVNTNKKHWKTKEIIWKPDIVVDYNTNMRLIDKADMQISTVDSLRKSTKWYRKIYFHLMDICMLNAYNLYMTKTGERSTLRAFKLNVITEMLRRFGQQVPTHSRSGRQRDALQGSLQRLNGGVAFHCPVHVPPTAANPRKMGQRECIVDIIFLVRFTIRGSE
;
A
#
# COMPACT_ATOMS: atom_id res chain seq x y z
N MET A 1 -8.42 -30.25 -32.64
CA MET A 1 -9.63 -29.70 -31.97
C MET A 1 -9.66 -30.26 -30.55
N VAL A 2 -9.74 -29.40 -29.53
CA VAL A 2 -9.75 -29.79 -28.11
C VAL A 2 -11.17 -29.73 -27.54
N ASN A 3 -11.54 -30.76 -26.76
CA ASN A 3 -12.72 -30.72 -25.91
C ASN A 3 -12.43 -29.87 -24.66
N THR A 4 -13.14 -28.74 -24.51
CA THR A 4 -12.93 -27.83 -23.37
C THR A 4 -13.80 -28.14 -22.15
N ASN A 5 -14.51 -29.27 -22.13
CA ASN A 5 -15.52 -29.64 -21.13
C ASN A 5 -16.64 -28.61 -20.95
N LYS A 6 -16.73 -27.63 -21.85
CA LYS A 6 -17.77 -26.60 -21.87
C LYS A 6 -18.92 -27.08 -22.72
N LYS A 7 -20.13 -26.99 -22.17
CA LYS A 7 -21.36 -27.31 -22.88
C LYS A 7 -22.00 -26.04 -23.41
N HIS A 8 -22.55 -26.10 -24.61
CA HIS A 8 -23.34 -25.00 -25.15
C HIS A 8 -24.61 -24.83 -24.33
N TRP A 9 -24.95 -23.57 -23.99
CA TRP A 9 -25.99 -23.31 -22.98
C TRP A 9 -27.40 -23.73 -23.42
N LYS A 10 -27.69 -23.65 -24.73
CA LYS A 10 -28.96 -24.09 -25.33
C LYS A 10 -28.97 -25.57 -25.71
N THR A 11 -28.00 -26.00 -26.53
CA THR A 11 -27.99 -27.36 -27.11
C THR A 11 -27.41 -28.41 -26.17
N LYS A 12 -26.78 -28.01 -25.05
CA LYS A 12 -26.10 -28.89 -24.07
C LYS A 12 -25.00 -29.79 -24.65
N GLU A 13 -24.70 -29.65 -25.93
CA GLU A 13 -23.62 -30.33 -26.63
C GLU A 13 -22.25 -29.81 -26.20
N ILE A 14 -21.25 -30.66 -26.38
CA ILE A 14 -19.86 -30.34 -26.08
C ILE A 14 -19.32 -29.35 -27.11
N ILE A 15 -18.75 -28.24 -26.64
CA ILE A 15 -18.12 -27.24 -27.49
C ILE A 15 -16.68 -27.67 -27.79
N TRP A 16 -16.43 -27.97 -29.06
CA TRP A 16 -15.10 -28.20 -29.59
C TRP A 16 -14.45 -26.89 -30.01
N LYS A 17 -13.18 -26.69 -29.63
CA LYS A 17 -12.41 -25.52 -30.04
C LYS A 17 -11.19 -25.93 -30.86
N PRO A 18 -10.78 -25.14 -31.86
CA PRO A 18 -9.50 -25.36 -32.53
C PRO A 18 -8.34 -25.26 -31.55
N ASP A 19 -7.29 -26.04 -31.78
CA ASP A 19 -6.15 -26.13 -30.86
C ASP A 19 -5.42 -24.79 -30.77
N ILE A 20 -5.27 -24.09 -31.90
CA ILE A 20 -4.70 -22.74 -32.00
C ILE A 20 -5.42 -21.72 -31.12
N VAL A 21 -6.76 -21.83 -30.98
CA VAL A 21 -7.55 -20.92 -30.14
C VAL A 21 -7.33 -21.22 -28.67
N VAL A 22 -7.14 -22.49 -28.30
CA VAL A 22 -6.87 -22.89 -26.91
C VAL A 22 -5.47 -22.45 -26.48
N ASP A 23 -4.48 -22.66 -27.35
CA ASP A 23 -3.10 -22.23 -27.11
C ASP A 23 -2.99 -20.72 -26.93
N TYR A 24 -3.58 -19.95 -27.86
CA TYR A 24 -3.66 -18.49 -27.76
C TYR A 24 -4.26 -18.02 -26.42
N ASN A 25 -5.42 -18.57 -26.05
CA ASN A 25 -6.09 -18.19 -24.81
C ASN A 25 -5.32 -18.58 -23.54
N THR A 26 -4.47 -19.60 -23.62
CA THR A 26 -3.64 -20.04 -22.48
C THR A 26 -2.52 -19.04 -22.25
N ASN A 27 -1.87 -18.58 -23.33
CA ASN A 27 -0.68 -17.75 -23.25
C ASN A 27 -0.99 -16.26 -23.08
N MET A 28 -2.08 -15.76 -23.70
CA MET A 28 -2.45 -14.34 -23.62
C MET A 28 -2.83 -13.87 -22.21
N ARG A 29 -3.36 -14.78 -21.39
CA ARG A 29 -3.84 -14.46 -20.03
C ARG A 29 -2.73 -14.18 -19.03
N LEU A 30 -1.47 -14.40 -19.38
CA LEU A 30 -0.36 -14.22 -18.44
C LEU A 30 -0.16 -12.75 -18.07
N ILE A 31 -0.30 -11.84 -19.04
CA ILE A 31 -0.17 -10.40 -18.83
C ILE A 31 -1.31 -9.91 -17.92
N ASP A 32 -2.55 -10.27 -18.24
CA ASP A 32 -3.73 -9.89 -17.44
C ASP A 32 -3.63 -10.41 -16.00
N LYS A 33 -3.10 -11.63 -15.81
CA LYS A 33 -2.88 -12.19 -14.47
C LYS A 33 -1.84 -11.40 -13.69
N ALA A 34 -0.74 -11.01 -14.33
CA ALA A 34 0.29 -10.20 -13.68
C ALA A 34 -0.26 -8.83 -13.27
N ASP A 35 -1.02 -8.18 -14.13
CA ASP A 35 -1.66 -6.88 -13.84
C ASP A 35 -2.71 -6.99 -12.72
N MET A 36 -3.52 -8.06 -12.75
CA MET A 36 -4.43 -8.41 -11.65
C MET A 36 -3.65 -8.61 -10.34
N GLN A 37 -2.53 -9.34 -10.34
CA GLN A 37 -1.73 -9.54 -9.13
C GLN A 37 -1.16 -8.23 -8.60
N ILE A 38 -0.64 -7.37 -9.47
CA ILE A 38 -0.10 -6.05 -9.08
C ILE A 38 -1.21 -5.19 -8.46
N SER A 39 -2.39 -5.12 -9.09
CA SER A 39 -3.51 -4.32 -8.59
C SER A 39 -4.01 -4.76 -7.20
N THR A 40 -3.87 -6.04 -6.82
CA THR A 40 -4.24 -6.52 -5.47
C THR A 40 -3.35 -6.00 -4.34
N VAL A 41 -2.09 -5.64 -4.65
CA VAL A 41 -1.07 -5.22 -3.67
C VAL A 41 -0.42 -3.90 -4.06
N ASP A 42 -1.16 -3.08 -4.79
CA ASP A 42 -0.66 -1.85 -5.40
C ASP A 42 -0.21 -0.84 -4.35
N SER A 43 0.98 -0.28 -4.55
CA SER A 43 1.58 0.73 -3.69
C SER A 43 1.21 2.16 -4.12
N LEU A 44 0.42 2.33 -5.18
CA LEU A 44 0.05 3.64 -5.71
C LEU A 44 -0.63 4.53 -4.66
N ARG A 45 -0.02 5.69 -4.42
CA ARG A 45 -0.56 6.78 -3.60
C ARG A 45 -0.99 7.94 -4.49
N LYS A 46 -2.02 8.68 -4.09
CA LYS A 46 -2.40 9.94 -4.74
C LYS A 46 -1.18 10.87 -4.73
N SER A 47 -0.70 11.25 -5.91
CA SER A 47 0.44 12.15 -6.06
C SER A 47 0.15 13.15 -7.18
N THR A 48 0.52 14.41 -6.96
CA THR A 48 0.38 15.48 -7.96
C THR A 48 1.41 15.39 -9.08
N LYS A 49 2.49 14.62 -8.89
CA LYS A 49 3.59 14.50 -9.85
C LYS A 49 3.52 13.15 -10.58
N TRP A 50 3.25 13.18 -11.88
CA TRP A 50 3.01 12.00 -12.71
C TRP A 50 4.16 10.97 -12.68
N TYR A 51 5.43 11.42 -12.63
CA TYR A 51 6.59 10.53 -12.61
C TYR A 51 6.61 9.60 -11.40
N ARG A 52 6.01 10.00 -10.28
CA ARG A 52 5.94 9.17 -9.06
C ARG A 52 5.07 7.95 -9.28
N LYS A 53 4.01 8.08 -10.10
CA LYS A 53 3.14 6.96 -10.47
C LYS A 53 3.92 5.87 -11.19
N ILE A 54 4.77 6.26 -12.15
CA ILE A 54 5.61 5.33 -12.91
C ILE A 54 6.64 4.66 -12.01
N TYR A 55 7.29 5.43 -11.13
CA TYR A 55 8.25 4.88 -10.18
C TYR A 55 7.64 3.79 -9.29
N PHE A 56 6.48 4.05 -8.68
CA PHE A 56 5.81 3.05 -7.83
C PHE A 56 5.37 1.82 -8.62
N HIS A 57 4.82 2.02 -9.82
CA HIS A 57 4.44 0.91 -10.68
C HIS A 57 5.64 0.03 -11.07
N LEU A 58 6.78 0.64 -11.40
CA LEU A 58 8.02 -0.09 -11.69
C LEU A 58 8.48 -0.89 -10.47
N MET A 59 8.41 -0.31 -9.28
CA MET A 59 8.72 -1.01 -8.04
C MET A 59 7.79 -2.21 -7.79
N ASP A 60 6.50 -2.07 -8.07
CA ASP A 60 5.54 -3.16 -7.91
C ASP A 60 5.80 -4.31 -8.90
N ILE A 61 6.20 -4.02 -10.15
CA ILE A 61 6.65 -5.01 -11.13
C ILE A 61 7.92 -5.73 -10.64
N CYS A 62 8.92 -4.99 -10.16
CA CYS A 62 10.14 -5.57 -9.60
C CYS A 62 9.85 -6.52 -8.44
N MET A 63 8.93 -6.14 -7.54
CA MET A 63 8.52 -6.98 -6.41
C MET A 63 7.79 -8.26 -6.88
N LEU A 64 6.95 -8.18 -7.91
CA LEU A 64 6.31 -9.36 -8.50
C LEU A 64 7.34 -10.32 -9.11
N ASN A 65 8.33 -9.79 -9.82
CA ASN A 65 9.40 -10.60 -10.41
C ASN A 65 10.26 -11.28 -9.33
N ALA A 66 10.63 -10.55 -8.27
CA ALA A 66 11.36 -11.11 -7.13
C ALA A 66 10.54 -12.20 -6.42
N TYR A 67 9.24 -12.01 -6.27
CA TYR A 67 8.34 -13.02 -5.72
C TYR A 67 8.29 -14.29 -6.59
N ASN A 68 8.16 -14.16 -7.91
CA ASN A 68 8.16 -15.31 -8.82
C ASN A 68 9.48 -16.10 -8.73
N LEU A 69 10.61 -15.40 -8.61
CA LEU A 69 11.91 -16.03 -8.39
C LEU A 69 11.98 -16.75 -7.04
N TYR A 70 11.51 -16.12 -5.96
CA TYR A 70 11.44 -16.71 -4.62
C TYR A 70 10.63 -18.01 -4.62
N MET A 71 9.43 -17.98 -5.21
CA MET A 71 8.55 -19.14 -5.33
C MET A 71 9.22 -20.29 -6.10
N THR A 72 9.97 -19.97 -7.15
CA THR A 72 10.68 -20.95 -7.97
C THR A 72 11.87 -21.58 -7.23
N LYS A 73 12.55 -20.82 -6.37
CA LYS A 73 13.75 -21.28 -5.64
C LYS A 73 13.43 -22.02 -4.35
N THR A 74 12.46 -21.52 -3.58
CA THR A 74 12.13 -22.08 -2.25
C THR A 74 11.07 -23.18 -2.35
N GLY A 75 10.23 -23.16 -3.39
CA GLY A 75 9.09 -24.09 -3.53
C GLY A 75 7.97 -23.85 -2.52
N GLU A 76 8.12 -22.87 -1.63
CA GLU A 76 7.14 -22.50 -0.62
C GLU A 76 5.96 -21.77 -1.26
N ARG A 77 4.74 -22.06 -0.80
CA ARG A 77 3.54 -21.33 -1.23
C ARG A 77 3.25 -20.17 -0.28
N SER A 78 3.73 -18.99 -0.65
CA SER A 78 3.37 -17.74 0.03
C SER A 78 2.42 -16.92 -0.83
N THR A 79 1.74 -15.92 -0.26
CA THR A 79 1.00 -14.92 -1.04
C THR A 79 1.91 -13.74 -1.34
N LEU A 80 1.69 -13.07 -2.48
CA LEU A 80 2.46 -11.87 -2.85
C LEU A 80 2.45 -10.80 -1.75
N ARG A 81 1.32 -10.63 -1.05
CA ARG A 81 1.19 -9.72 0.09
C ARG A 81 2.10 -10.12 1.26
N ALA A 82 2.09 -11.40 1.64
CA ALA A 82 2.93 -11.90 2.73
C ALA A 82 4.42 -11.74 2.38
N PHE A 83 4.80 -12.07 1.15
CA PHE A 83 6.15 -11.84 0.66
C PHE A 83 6.57 -10.37 0.74
N LYS A 84 5.73 -9.44 0.25
CA LYS A 84 5.99 -8.00 0.36
C LYS A 84 6.20 -7.56 1.82
N LEU A 85 5.34 -8.02 2.74
CA LEU A 85 5.48 -7.68 4.16
C LEU A 85 6.79 -8.21 4.75
N ASN A 86 7.19 -9.44 4.43
CA ASN A 86 8.46 -10.01 4.89
C ASN A 86 9.66 -9.19 4.39
N VAL A 87 9.66 -8.79 3.12
CA VAL A 87 10.72 -7.93 2.57
C VAL A 87 10.77 -6.59 3.30
N ILE A 88 9.62 -5.96 3.54
CA ILE A 88 9.56 -4.68 4.27
C ILE A 88 10.10 -4.84 5.69
N THR A 89 9.68 -5.89 6.41
CA THR A 89 10.15 -6.17 7.77
C THR A 89 11.66 -6.38 7.79
N GLU A 90 12.22 -7.15 6.87
CA GLU A 90 13.66 -7.36 6.78
C GLU A 90 14.43 -6.09 6.40
N MET A 91 13.89 -5.26 5.52
CA MET A 91 14.47 -3.95 5.21
C MET A 91 14.50 -3.04 6.42
N LEU A 92 13.39 -2.95 7.17
CA LEU A 92 13.31 -2.16 8.39
C LEU A 92 14.26 -2.71 9.47
N ARG A 93 14.39 -4.03 9.60
CA ARG A 93 15.34 -4.65 10.53
C ARG A 93 16.79 -4.28 10.22
N ARG A 94 17.16 -4.23 8.94
CA ARG A 94 18.54 -3.94 8.49
C ARG A 94 18.88 -2.45 8.44
N PHE A 95 17.93 -1.61 8.07
CA PHE A 95 18.19 -0.20 7.76
C PHE A 95 17.41 0.79 8.66
N GLY A 96 16.44 0.33 9.44
CA GLY A 96 15.54 1.19 10.23
C GLY A 96 16.16 1.87 11.44
N GLN A 97 17.40 1.54 11.82
CA GLN A 97 18.10 2.15 12.96
C GLN A 97 18.90 3.41 12.59
N GLN A 98 18.97 3.79 11.32
CA GLN A 98 19.79 4.92 10.85
C GLN A 98 19.03 6.25 10.79
N VAL A 99 18.19 6.55 11.78
CA VAL A 99 17.71 7.93 11.93
C VAL A 99 18.61 8.61 12.97
N PRO A 100 19.68 9.32 12.55
CA PRO A 100 20.18 10.38 13.41
C PRO A 100 18.98 11.30 13.65
N THR A 101 18.60 11.45 14.91
CA THR A 101 17.81 12.58 15.35
C THR A 101 18.61 13.81 14.95
N HIS A 102 18.37 14.32 13.75
CA HIS A 102 18.82 15.65 13.39
C HIS A 102 18.10 16.58 14.36
N SER A 103 18.80 16.95 15.43
CA SER A 103 18.52 18.12 16.23
C SER A 103 18.47 19.27 15.24
N ARG A 104 17.25 19.59 14.77
CA ARG A 104 17.04 20.80 14.01
C ARG A 104 17.51 21.91 14.93
N SER A 105 18.65 22.51 14.57
CA SER A 105 19.09 23.81 15.07
C SER A 105 18.00 24.81 14.70
N GLY A 106 16.97 24.86 15.54
CA GLY A 106 15.92 25.84 15.55
C GLY A 106 16.11 26.65 16.82
N ARG A 107 16.31 27.96 16.63
CA ARG A 107 16.31 29.05 17.62
C ARG A 107 15.78 28.60 18.98
N GLN A 108 16.67 28.55 19.99
CA GLN A 108 16.28 28.30 21.39
C GLN A 108 15.11 29.24 21.72
N ARG A 109 13.94 28.68 21.95
CA ARG A 109 12.86 29.38 22.65
C ARG A 109 13.03 29.04 24.10
N ASP A 110 13.17 30.08 24.92
CA ASP A 110 13.43 30.02 26.35
C ASP A 110 12.59 28.93 27.02
N ALA A 111 13.31 28.04 27.68
CA ALA A 111 12.76 26.93 28.45
C ALA A 111 12.18 27.48 29.76
N LEU A 112 10.96 28.01 29.69
CA LEU A 112 10.09 28.12 30.85
C LEU A 112 8.82 27.34 30.57
N GLN A 113 8.68 26.23 31.30
CA GLN A 113 7.48 25.42 31.42
C GLN A 113 7.04 24.66 30.14
N GLY A 114 7.71 23.55 29.81
CA GLY A 114 7.20 22.62 28.81
C GLY A 114 7.83 21.25 28.93
N SER A 115 7.15 20.32 29.60
CA SER A 115 7.59 18.94 29.78
C SER A 115 7.95 18.27 28.44
N LEU A 116 9.11 17.60 28.42
CA LEU A 116 9.68 16.81 27.32
C LEU A 116 8.79 15.65 26.81
N GLN A 117 7.60 15.46 27.38
CA GLN A 117 6.66 14.39 27.05
C GLN A 117 5.74 14.72 25.86
N ARG A 118 5.78 15.94 25.31
CA ARG A 118 4.87 16.35 24.22
C ARG A 118 5.29 15.89 22.82
N LEU A 119 6.54 15.47 22.63
CA LEU A 119 7.04 15.10 21.30
C LEU A 119 7.10 13.59 21.07
N ASN A 120 7.30 12.82 22.15
CA ASN A 120 7.29 11.36 22.11
C ASN A 120 6.20 10.88 23.07
N GLY A 121 4.95 10.85 22.62
CA GLY A 121 3.88 10.21 23.38
C GLY A 121 4.04 8.68 23.50
N GLY A 122 5.25 8.11 23.42
CA GLY A 122 5.50 6.67 23.50
C GLY A 122 4.83 5.82 22.40
N VAL A 123 4.18 6.44 21.42
CA VAL A 123 3.46 5.72 20.35
C VAL A 123 4.21 5.90 19.03
N ALA A 124 4.49 4.77 18.36
CA ALA A 124 5.03 4.72 17.00
C ALA A 124 4.05 5.27 15.93
N PHE A 125 2.88 5.77 16.34
CA PHE A 125 1.82 6.26 15.48
C PHE A 125 1.38 7.67 15.91
N HIS A 126 1.42 8.62 14.97
CA HIS A 126 0.81 9.93 15.15
C HIS A 126 -0.72 9.76 15.15
N CYS A 127 -1.34 9.90 16.31
CA CYS A 127 -2.79 10.08 16.43
C CYS A 127 -3.11 11.56 16.71
N PRO A 128 -4.23 12.09 16.18
CA PRO A 128 -4.72 13.40 16.57
C PRO A 128 -5.08 13.40 18.05
N VAL A 129 -4.42 14.26 18.84
CA VAL A 129 -4.73 14.46 20.26
C VAL A 129 -5.49 15.77 20.41
N HIS A 130 -6.62 15.72 21.12
CA HIS A 130 -7.41 16.90 21.42
C HIS A 130 -6.65 17.81 22.39
N VAL A 131 -6.42 19.06 21.99
CA VAL A 131 -5.77 20.07 22.84
C VAL A 131 -6.85 20.94 23.47
N PRO A 132 -6.93 21.03 24.81
CA PRO A 132 -7.95 21.83 25.48
C PRO A 132 -7.76 23.34 25.21
N PRO A 133 -8.83 24.13 25.25
CA PRO A 133 -8.78 25.57 24.98
C PRO A 133 -7.97 26.33 26.03
N THR A 134 -7.18 27.32 25.60
CA THR A 134 -6.38 28.18 26.48
C THR A 134 -7.23 29.32 27.03
N ALA A 135 -6.95 29.80 28.26
CA ALA A 135 -7.70 30.84 28.97
C ALA A 135 -7.93 32.15 28.16
N ALA A 136 -7.03 32.46 27.23
CA ALA A 136 -7.14 33.64 26.35
C ALA A 136 -8.22 33.50 25.25
N ASN A 137 -8.72 32.28 24.98
CA ASN A 137 -9.72 32.07 23.93
C ASN A 137 -10.56 30.80 24.18
N PRO A 138 -11.51 30.83 25.14
CA PRO A 138 -12.23 29.65 25.62
C PRO A 138 -13.18 29.02 24.58
N ARG A 139 -13.48 29.72 23.47
CA ARG A 139 -14.42 29.27 22.43
C ARG A 139 -13.74 28.72 21.17
N LYS A 140 -12.42 28.83 21.05
CA LYS A 140 -11.72 28.40 19.83
C LYS A 140 -11.30 26.94 20.00
N MET A 141 -12.06 26.03 19.41
CA MET A 141 -11.62 24.65 19.24
C MET A 141 -10.41 24.67 18.31
N GLY A 142 -9.21 24.64 18.89
CA GLY A 142 -7.94 24.77 18.18
C GLY A 142 -7.60 23.52 17.38
N GLN A 143 -8.41 23.17 16.39
CA GLN A 143 -8.02 22.18 15.40
C GLN A 143 -7.02 22.85 14.45
N ARG A 144 -5.73 22.58 14.65
CA ARG A 144 -4.78 22.74 13.56
C ARG A 144 -5.05 21.57 12.62
N GLU A 145 -5.56 21.83 11.43
CA GLU A 145 -5.70 20.81 10.39
C GLU A 145 -4.30 20.30 10.05
N CYS A 146 -3.96 19.12 10.56
CA CYS A 146 -2.78 18.41 10.12
C CYS A 146 -3.03 18.02 8.66
N ILE A 147 -2.24 18.56 7.73
CA ILE A 147 -2.29 18.22 6.29
C ILE A 147 -2.19 16.70 6.05
N VAL A 148 -1.62 15.96 7.00
CA VAL A 148 -1.50 14.50 6.98
C VAL A 148 -2.84 13.79 7.24
N ASP A 149 -3.74 14.37 8.04
CA ASP A 149 -5.02 13.77 8.43
C ASP A 149 -6.13 13.95 7.38
N ILE A 150 -6.01 14.97 6.51
CA ILE A 150 -6.89 15.15 5.34
C ILE A 150 -6.79 13.93 4.40
N ILE A 151 -5.64 13.27 4.35
CA ILE A 151 -5.44 12.06 3.53
C ILE A 151 -6.11 10.83 4.16
N PHE A 152 -6.25 10.78 5.49
CA PHE A 152 -6.84 9.65 6.20
C PHE A 152 -8.38 9.74 6.26
N LEU A 153 -8.92 10.95 6.47
CA LEU A 153 -10.37 11.17 6.57
C LEU A 153 -11.11 10.95 5.24
N VAL A 154 -10.49 11.23 4.10
CA VAL A 154 -11.11 10.97 2.77
C VAL A 154 -11.29 9.46 2.51
N ARG A 155 -10.60 8.58 3.26
CA ARG A 155 -10.73 7.13 3.11
C ARG A 155 -11.81 6.50 4.01
N PHE A 156 -12.31 7.22 5.02
CA PHE A 156 -13.36 6.72 5.92
C PHE A 156 -14.77 7.14 5.49
N THR A 157 -14.93 8.31 4.85
CA THR A 157 -16.25 8.79 4.38
C THR A 157 -16.75 8.12 3.10
N ILE A 158 -15.88 7.51 2.29
CA ILE A 158 -16.29 6.84 1.03
C ILE A 158 -16.62 5.35 1.24
N ARG A 159 -16.43 4.80 2.45
CA ARG A 159 -16.64 3.37 2.74
C ARG A 159 -17.75 3.11 3.77
N GLY A 160 -18.68 4.05 3.93
CA GLY A 160 -19.79 3.99 4.89
C GLY A 160 -21.14 4.39 4.29
N SER A 161 -21.36 4.15 3.00
CA SER A 161 -22.66 4.31 2.36
C SER A 161 -22.81 3.28 1.23
N GLU A 162 -22.93 2.02 1.63
CA GLU A 162 -23.65 0.91 0.98
C GLU A 162 -23.52 -0.36 1.84
#